data_AF-A0A538UA30-F1
#
_entry.id   AF-A0A538UA30-F1
#
_cell.length_a   1.000
_cell.length_b   1.000
_cell.length_c   1.000
_cell.angle_alpha   90.00
_cell.angle_beta   90.00
_cell.angle_gamma   90.00
#
_symmetry.space_group_name_H-M   'P 1'
#
loop_
_entity.id
_entity.type
_entity.pdbx_description
1 polymer ?
#
loop_
_entity_poly.entity_id
_entity_poly.type
_entity_poly.pdbx_seq_one_letter_code
_entity_poly.pdbx_strand_id
1 'polypeptide(L)'
;MSTATAGWWRRHGRALLVAGLAVAVLGMVVEGFFLYQERITHRDMQAQSDTLLTRFLSGDTAHAAGASGVAIRLQNVRFKWSDNVYIDAGDMAIRAVPLKGTTVAFDDLETFRLKLQRSVVRIPSKVLQGMFNESVFNYPGSKVRDLQVSLTRDSEGPLVELRGKINVVVWVPFAMWTKLSIDHATNTLVIDVDHLKVFGFPATRLLHFKPMNLENLMSLPPNKSLMVHGNRIMVKPFGLFPPPRIDGTMSKLSLNGDVLQLEFSGPPIPAPEADAKNYVFLRGGISQFGHFRLLDTNVLIVDRNQRTPFDFSIPRYAAVIPKSDIEVHDTKRVLVRMPDF
;
A
#
# COMPACT_ATOMS: atom_id res chain seq x y z
N MET A 1 -13.65 3.21 56.80
CA MET A 1 -13.12 4.33 55.98
C MET A 1 -13.04 5.56 56.88
N SER A 2 -11.85 6.16 57.01
CA SER A 2 -11.54 7.14 58.06
C SER A 2 -12.21 8.50 57.83
N THR A 3 -12.54 9.18 58.93
CA THR A 3 -13.20 10.50 59.02
C THR A 3 -12.45 11.65 58.33
N ALA A 4 -11.24 11.40 57.83
CA ALA A 4 -10.42 12.37 57.09
C ALA A 4 -10.89 12.61 55.64
N THR A 5 -11.48 11.61 54.97
CA THR A 5 -11.93 11.76 53.57
C THR A 5 -13.20 12.61 53.47
N ALA A 6 -14.11 12.52 54.44
CA ALA A 6 -15.35 13.28 54.47
C ALA A 6 -15.13 14.81 54.58
N GLY A 7 -14.08 15.24 55.27
CA GLY A 7 -13.74 16.66 55.43
C GLY A 7 -13.16 17.31 54.16
N TRP A 8 -12.43 16.53 53.35
CA TRP A 8 -11.83 17.01 52.10
C TRP A 8 -12.88 17.27 51.01
N TRP A 9 -13.84 16.35 50.87
CA TRP A 9 -14.99 16.49 49.96
C TRP A 9 -15.87 17.70 50.30
N ARG A 10 -16.07 18.01 51.60
CA ARG A 10 -16.81 19.21 52.03
C ARG A 10 -16.10 20.53 51.69
N ARG A 11 -14.76 20.57 51.69
CA ARG A 11 -13.98 21.79 51.38
C ARG A 11 -13.76 21.99 49.88
N HIS A 12 -13.55 20.93 49.11
CA HIS A 12 -13.21 21.02 47.69
C HIS A 12 -14.35 20.68 46.74
N GLY A 13 -15.49 20.19 47.24
CA GLY A 13 -16.64 19.81 46.41
C GLY A 13 -17.20 20.95 45.57
N ARG A 14 -17.21 22.18 46.09
CA ARG A 14 -17.60 23.38 45.32
C ARG A 14 -16.58 23.70 44.21
N ALA A 15 -15.28 23.60 44.47
CA ALA A 15 -14.24 23.84 43.47
C ALA A 15 -14.25 22.78 42.36
N LEU A 16 -14.48 21.51 42.70
CA LEU A 16 -14.62 20.42 41.74
C LEU A 16 -15.90 20.54 40.90
N LEU A 17 -17.01 20.97 41.50
CA LEU A 17 -18.24 21.26 40.76
C LEU A 17 -18.06 22.42 39.78
N VAL A 18 -17.42 23.51 40.21
CA VAL A 18 -17.13 24.67 39.35
C VAL A 18 -16.15 24.30 38.23
N ALA A 19 -15.11 23.51 38.51
CA ALA A 19 -14.20 22.99 37.49
C ALA A 19 -14.92 22.06 36.50
N GLY A 20 -15.79 21.18 36.97
CA GLY A 20 -16.61 20.31 36.12
C GLY A 20 -17.58 21.10 35.22
N LEU A 21 -18.22 22.14 35.76
CA LEU A 21 -19.10 23.04 35.01
C LEU A 21 -18.32 23.86 33.98
N ALA A 22 -17.13 24.35 34.32
CA ALA A 22 -16.26 25.07 33.40
C ALA A 22 -15.82 24.20 32.23
N VAL A 23 -15.47 22.93 32.48
CA VAL A 23 -15.14 21.95 31.42
C VAL A 23 -16.36 21.65 30.54
N ALA A 24 -17.55 21.52 31.12
CA ALA A 24 -18.78 21.29 30.35
C ALA A 24 -19.18 22.49 29.47
N VAL A 25 -19.07 23.70 29.99
CA VAL A 25 -19.33 24.94 29.23
C VAL A 25 -18.29 25.13 28.14
N LEU A 26 -17.02 24.86 28.43
CA LEU A 26 -15.96 24.87 27.42
C LEU A 26 -16.24 23.85 26.31
N GLY A 27 -16.70 22.65 26.67
CA GLY A 27 -17.17 21.62 25.73
C GLY A 27 -18.30 22.13 24.83
N MET A 28 -19.34 22.76 25.38
CA MET A 28 -20.47 23.30 24.61
C MET A 28 -20.09 24.49 23.72
N VAL A 29 -19.20 25.37 24.17
CA VAL A 29 -18.73 26.52 23.38
C VAL A 29 -17.84 26.05 22.23
N VAL A 30 -16.99 25.04 22.48
CA VAL A 30 -16.18 24.39 21.46
C VAL A 30 -17.07 23.67 20.44
N GLU A 31 -18.06 22.88 20.90
CA GLU A 31 -19.07 22.26 20.02
C GLU A 31 -19.85 23.30 19.20
N GLY A 32 -20.34 24.38 19.82
CA GLY A 32 -21.08 25.44 19.13
C GLY A 32 -20.26 26.19 18.09
N PHE A 33 -18.97 26.41 18.36
CA PHE A 33 -18.04 27.04 17.42
C PHE A 33 -17.69 26.11 16.24
N PHE A 34 -17.50 24.81 16.50
CA PHE A 34 -17.34 23.81 15.45
C PHE A 34 -18.60 23.72 14.57
N LEU A 35 -19.80 23.60 15.18
CA LEU A 35 -21.09 23.53 14.46
C LEU A 35 -21.38 24.76 13.57
N TYR A 36 -20.83 25.94 13.88
CA TYR A 36 -20.99 27.16 13.08
C TYR A 36 -20.01 27.23 11.89
N GLN A 37 -18.75 26.84 12.09
CA GLN A 37 -17.76 26.72 11.00
C GLN A 37 -18.09 25.60 9.99
N GLU A 38 -18.85 24.60 10.44
CA GLU A 38 -19.23 23.38 9.70
C GLU A 38 -20.13 23.62 8.47
N ARG A 39 -21.17 24.44 8.54
CA ARG A 39 -22.23 24.42 7.48
C ARG A 39 -21.79 24.92 6.10
N ILE A 40 -20.84 25.85 6.02
CA ILE A 40 -20.36 26.40 4.75
C ILE A 40 -19.22 25.53 4.19
N THR A 41 -18.30 25.08 5.05
CA THR A 41 -17.18 24.21 4.65
C THR A 41 -17.63 22.82 4.21
N HIS A 42 -18.71 22.28 4.78
CA HIS A 42 -19.16 20.92 4.48
C HIS A 42 -19.64 20.66 3.05
N ARG A 43 -20.39 21.58 2.44
CA ARG A 43 -20.90 21.37 1.07
C ARG A 43 -19.77 21.38 0.06
N ASP A 44 -18.84 22.30 0.22
CA ASP A 44 -17.67 22.43 -0.66
C ASP A 44 -16.72 21.24 -0.46
N MET A 45 -16.52 20.78 0.78
CA MET A 45 -15.74 19.58 1.08
C MET A 45 -16.37 18.30 0.49
N GLN A 46 -17.69 18.14 0.56
CA GLN A 46 -18.37 16.98 -0.04
C GLN A 46 -18.25 16.98 -1.56
N ALA A 47 -18.52 18.12 -2.21
CA ALA A 47 -18.37 18.24 -3.66
C ALA A 47 -16.91 17.99 -4.11
N GLN A 48 -15.95 18.46 -3.31
CA GLN A 48 -14.52 18.20 -3.53
C GLN A 48 -14.18 16.72 -3.35
N SER A 49 -14.70 16.06 -2.31
CA SER A 49 -14.53 14.62 -2.07
C SER A 49 -15.07 13.78 -3.23
N ASP A 50 -16.29 14.06 -3.69
CA ASP A 50 -16.92 13.34 -4.80
C ASP A 50 -16.16 13.54 -6.13
N THR A 51 -15.62 14.74 -6.33
CA THR A 51 -14.75 15.05 -7.48
C THR A 51 -13.43 14.25 -7.41
N LEU A 52 -12.81 14.17 -6.23
CA LEU A 52 -11.60 13.38 -6.01
C LEU A 52 -11.88 11.87 -6.18
N LEU A 53 -13.04 11.38 -5.73
CA LEU A 53 -13.47 10.00 -5.91
C LEU A 53 -13.60 9.68 -7.39
N THR A 54 -14.31 10.50 -8.14
CA THR A 54 -14.48 10.32 -9.59
C THR A 54 -13.13 10.30 -10.31
N ARG A 55 -12.19 11.18 -9.92
CA ARG A 55 -10.82 11.20 -10.47
C ARG A 55 -9.99 9.96 -10.07
N PHE A 56 -10.12 9.51 -8.83
CA PHE A 56 -9.45 8.33 -8.32
C PHE A 56 -9.94 7.07 -9.05
N LEU A 57 -11.25 6.91 -9.19
CA LEU A 57 -11.88 5.77 -9.86
C LEU A 57 -11.59 5.75 -11.37
N SER A 58 -11.51 6.91 -12.03
CA SER A 58 -11.17 7.02 -13.46
C SER A 58 -9.68 6.81 -13.77
N GLY A 59 -8.81 6.69 -12.77
CA GLY A 59 -7.37 6.51 -12.97
C GLY A 59 -6.99 5.15 -13.57
N ASP A 60 -6.38 5.21 -14.76
CA ASP A 60 -5.49 4.25 -15.43
C ASP A 60 -6.01 2.84 -15.81
N THR A 61 -7.31 2.64 -15.99
CA THR A 61 -7.82 1.48 -16.77
C THR A 61 -7.74 1.73 -18.28
N ALA A 62 -6.60 2.24 -18.78
CA ALA A 62 -6.33 2.22 -20.21
C ALA A 62 -5.99 0.78 -20.62
N HIS A 63 -6.99 0.07 -21.13
CA HIS A 63 -6.82 -1.20 -21.83
C HIS A 63 -5.89 -1.00 -23.04
N ALA A 64 -4.59 -1.26 -22.89
CA ALA A 64 -3.77 -1.53 -24.07
C ALA A 64 -4.10 -2.93 -24.57
N ALA A 65 -4.53 -3.00 -25.83
CA ALA A 65 -4.76 -4.22 -26.57
C ALA A 65 -3.58 -5.18 -26.41
N GLY A 66 -3.90 -6.44 -26.09
CA GLY A 66 -2.91 -7.49 -25.90
C GLY A 66 -2.42 -8.02 -27.23
N ALA A 67 -1.12 -7.86 -27.51
CA ALA A 67 -0.35 -8.79 -28.34
C ALA A 67 1.17 -8.61 -28.24
N SER A 68 1.70 -7.40 -28.04
CA SER A 68 3.15 -7.15 -27.99
C SER A 68 3.63 -6.81 -26.58
N GLY A 69 4.33 -7.74 -25.94
CA GLY A 69 4.95 -7.52 -24.63
C GLY A 69 5.73 -8.73 -24.17
N VAL A 70 6.66 -8.51 -23.24
CA VAL A 70 7.53 -9.56 -22.70
C VAL A 70 6.82 -10.22 -21.52
N ALA A 71 6.63 -11.53 -21.57
CA ALA A 71 6.13 -12.30 -20.45
C ALA A 71 7.27 -12.48 -19.43
N ILE A 72 6.99 -12.22 -18.15
CA ILE A 72 7.95 -12.33 -17.05
C ILE A 72 7.33 -13.22 -15.98
N ARG A 73 8.05 -14.24 -15.54
CA ARG A 73 7.69 -15.05 -14.38
C ARG A 73 8.74 -14.87 -13.29
N LEU A 74 8.30 -14.49 -12.09
CA LEU A 74 9.13 -14.41 -10.89
C LEU A 74 8.74 -15.57 -9.97
N GLN A 75 9.73 -16.36 -9.55
CA GLN A 75 9.53 -17.45 -8.59
C GLN A 75 10.48 -17.24 -7.41
N ASN A 76 9.91 -17.11 -6.22
CA ASN A 76 10.63 -16.85 -4.96
C ASN A 76 11.65 -15.70 -5.06
N VAL A 77 11.16 -14.51 -5.46
CA VAL A 77 11.97 -13.31 -5.71
C VAL A 77 11.57 -12.22 -4.71
N ARG A 78 12.53 -11.58 -4.07
CA ARG A 78 12.31 -10.28 -3.44
C ARG A 78 12.55 -9.20 -4.47
N PHE A 79 11.46 -8.63 -4.98
CA PHE A 79 11.52 -7.62 -6.03
C PHE A 79 11.66 -6.23 -5.40
N LYS A 80 12.82 -5.60 -5.57
CA LYS A 80 13.20 -4.32 -4.94
C LYS A 80 13.15 -3.16 -5.93
N TRP A 81 12.53 -2.07 -5.53
CA TRP A 81 12.77 -0.74 -6.11
C TRP A 81 13.90 0.00 -5.39
N SER A 82 13.98 -0.18 -4.07
CA SER A 82 15.05 0.32 -3.20
C SER A 82 15.27 -0.66 -2.05
N ASP A 83 16.21 -0.34 -1.15
CA ASP A 83 16.50 -1.20 0.01
C ASP A 83 15.29 -1.34 0.96
N ASN A 84 14.41 -0.32 0.99
CA ASN A 84 13.21 -0.28 1.86
C ASN A 84 11.89 -0.52 1.13
N VAL A 85 11.85 -0.43 -0.21
CA VAL A 85 10.62 -0.57 -1.01
C VAL A 85 10.72 -1.84 -1.86
N TYR A 86 10.06 -2.90 -1.39
CA TYR A 86 10.09 -4.20 -2.03
C TYR A 86 8.80 -4.99 -1.83
N ILE A 87 8.61 -6.01 -2.66
CA ILE A 87 7.59 -7.05 -2.48
C ILE A 87 8.24 -8.44 -2.52
N ASP A 88 7.70 -9.38 -1.75
CA ASP A 88 8.10 -10.78 -1.84
C ASP A 88 7.16 -11.51 -2.82
N ALA A 89 7.70 -11.80 -4.00
CA ALA A 89 7.04 -12.50 -5.09
C ALA A 89 7.19 -14.02 -4.90
N GLY A 90 6.11 -14.67 -4.48
CA GLY A 90 6.09 -16.14 -4.37
C GLY A 90 6.11 -16.81 -5.73
N ASP A 91 5.06 -16.52 -6.49
CA ASP A 91 4.87 -16.89 -7.88
C ASP A 91 4.12 -15.72 -8.52
N MET A 92 4.78 -15.01 -9.42
CA MET A 92 4.19 -13.88 -10.13
C MET A 92 4.36 -14.04 -11.63
N ALA A 93 3.24 -14.06 -12.34
CA ALA A 93 3.20 -13.88 -13.78
C ALA A 93 2.91 -12.42 -14.11
N ILE A 94 3.79 -11.78 -14.85
CA ILE A 94 3.74 -10.37 -15.23
C ILE A 94 3.91 -10.26 -16.73
N ARG A 95 3.24 -9.31 -17.38
CA ARG A 95 3.53 -8.94 -18.77
C ARG A 95 4.02 -7.51 -18.82
N ALA A 96 5.26 -7.30 -19.24
CA ALA A 96 5.76 -5.97 -19.56
C ALA A 96 5.22 -5.54 -20.92
N VAL A 97 4.50 -4.42 -20.95
CA VAL A 97 3.85 -3.89 -22.15
C VAL A 97 4.43 -2.51 -22.44
N PRO A 98 5.04 -2.29 -23.61
CA PRO A 98 5.56 -0.98 -23.97
C PRO A 98 4.42 0.04 -24.10
N LEU A 99 4.66 1.27 -23.66
CA LEU A 99 3.70 2.37 -23.82
C LEU A 99 3.72 2.91 -25.26
N LYS A 100 4.83 2.73 -25.98
CA LYS A 100 4.99 3.11 -27.40
C LYS A 100 5.79 2.04 -28.15
N GLY A 101 5.43 1.79 -29.41
CA GLY A 101 6.11 0.80 -30.24
C GLY A 101 5.92 -0.62 -29.75
N THR A 102 6.93 -1.47 -29.96
CA THR A 102 6.88 -2.92 -29.70
C THR A 102 7.98 -3.43 -28.75
N THR A 103 8.96 -2.59 -28.42
CA THR A 103 10.12 -2.95 -27.61
C THR A 103 9.92 -2.54 -26.16
N VAL A 104 10.12 -3.47 -25.24
CA VAL A 104 10.23 -3.18 -23.81
C VAL A 104 11.69 -2.83 -23.50
N ALA A 105 11.97 -1.56 -23.20
CA ALA A 105 13.29 -1.09 -22.82
C ALA A 105 13.44 -1.11 -21.30
N PHE A 106 14.12 -2.12 -20.75
CA PHE A 106 14.25 -2.29 -19.30
C PHE A 106 15.17 -1.27 -18.62
N ASP A 107 15.92 -0.49 -19.40
CA ASP A 107 16.73 0.63 -18.90
C ASP A 107 15.93 1.92 -18.70
N ASP A 108 14.73 2.00 -19.28
CA ASP A 108 13.85 3.17 -19.17
C ASP A 108 12.47 2.74 -18.65
N LEU A 109 12.34 2.78 -17.32
CA LEU A 109 11.17 2.30 -16.58
C LEU A 109 9.88 3.10 -16.86
N GLU A 110 9.99 4.26 -17.50
CA GLU A 110 8.84 5.10 -17.88
C GLU A 110 8.27 4.70 -19.24
N THR A 111 8.96 3.86 -20.01
CA THR A 111 8.55 3.50 -21.39
C THR A 111 7.64 2.27 -21.46
N PHE A 112 7.43 1.59 -20.35
CA PHE A 112 6.58 0.40 -20.28
C PHE A 112 5.83 0.34 -18.95
N ARG A 113 4.84 -0.53 -18.91
CA ARG A 113 4.12 -0.89 -17.68
C ARG A 113 4.15 -2.39 -17.47
N LEU A 114 4.03 -2.80 -16.22
CA LEU A 114 3.93 -4.19 -15.81
C LEU A 114 2.46 -4.53 -15.57
N LYS A 115 1.88 -5.40 -16.38
CA LYS A 115 0.55 -5.95 -16.15
C LYS A 115 0.66 -7.26 -15.39
N LEU A 116 0.33 -7.25 -14.10
CA LEU A 116 0.16 -8.47 -13.32
C LEU A 116 -0.89 -9.36 -13.99
N GLN A 117 -0.52 -10.61 -14.16
CA GLN A 117 -1.41 -11.69 -14.55
C GLN A 117 -1.70 -12.54 -13.29
N ARG A 118 -1.76 -13.87 -13.40
CA ARG A 118 -1.87 -14.73 -12.23
C ARG A 118 -0.66 -14.55 -11.30
N SER A 119 -0.84 -13.86 -10.18
CA SER A 119 0.26 -13.49 -9.29
C SER A 119 -0.15 -13.55 -7.83
N VAL A 120 0.80 -13.92 -6.96
CA VAL A 120 0.68 -13.87 -5.51
C VAL A 120 1.76 -12.94 -4.96
N VAL A 121 1.32 -11.83 -4.36
CA VAL A 121 2.18 -10.81 -3.74
C VAL A 121 2.07 -10.92 -2.23
N ARG A 122 3.22 -10.97 -1.54
CA ARG A 122 3.31 -11.03 -0.09
C ARG A 122 3.94 -9.76 0.45
N ILE A 123 3.24 -9.11 1.38
CA ILE A 123 3.63 -7.85 2.00
C ILE A 123 3.65 -8.05 3.52
N PRO A 124 4.83 -8.18 4.14
CA PRO A 124 4.95 -8.26 5.58
C PRO A 124 4.47 -6.97 6.27
N SER A 125 3.95 -7.10 7.49
CA SER A 125 3.52 -5.97 8.34
C SER A 125 4.56 -4.84 8.44
N LYS A 126 5.85 -5.19 8.61
CA LYS A 126 6.97 -4.23 8.68
C LYS A 126 7.13 -3.40 7.39
N VAL A 127 6.81 -3.96 6.23
CA VAL A 127 6.89 -3.25 4.94
C VAL A 127 5.74 -2.25 4.84
N LEU A 128 4.53 -2.65 5.23
CA LEU A 128 3.38 -1.73 5.31
C LEU A 128 3.66 -0.57 6.28
N GLN A 129 4.29 -0.86 7.43
CA GLN A 129 4.72 0.16 8.38
C GLN A 129 5.71 1.16 7.75
N GLY A 130 6.71 0.67 7.01
CA GLY A 130 7.66 1.51 6.27
C GLY A 130 6.97 2.39 5.24
N MET A 131 6.12 1.80 4.39
CA MET A 131 5.35 2.54 3.38
C MET A 131 4.49 3.66 4.00
N PHE A 132 3.82 3.38 5.13
CA PHE A 132 3.01 4.38 5.79
C PHE A 132 3.84 5.55 6.35
N ASN A 133 4.94 5.26 7.02
CA ASN A 133 5.77 6.29 7.64
C ASN A 133 6.66 7.04 6.65
N GLU A 134 7.08 6.43 5.53
CA GLU A 134 8.04 7.02 4.59
C GLU A 134 7.36 7.65 3.37
N SER A 135 6.23 7.09 2.91
CA SER A 135 5.61 7.47 1.63
C SER A 135 4.21 8.06 1.76
N VAL A 136 3.38 7.55 2.69
CA VAL A 136 1.98 7.97 2.79
C VAL A 136 1.79 9.16 3.73
N PHE A 137 2.36 9.11 4.93
CA PHE A 137 2.14 10.12 5.98
C PHE A 137 3.35 11.04 6.20
N ASN A 138 4.38 10.93 5.35
CA ASN A 138 5.60 11.74 5.41
C ASN A 138 5.48 13.04 4.61
N TYR A 139 4.50 13.89 4.95
CA TYR A 139 4.33 15.19 4.29
C TYR A 139 4.13 16.31 5.32
N PRO A 140 4.54 17.56 5.00
CA PRO A 140 4.31 18.70 5.87
C PRO A 140 2.82 18.87 6.19
N GLY A 141 2.50 18.96 7.49
CA GLY A 141 1.11 19.10 7.95
C GLY A 141 0.35 17.78 8.16
N SER A 142 1.00 16.62 7.95
CA SER A 142 0.42 15.33 8.33
C SER A 142 -0.09 15.33 9.77
N LYS A 143 -1.32 14.84 9.97
CA LYS A 143 -1.95 14.72 11.28
C LYS A 143 -1.61 13.40 11.98
N VAL A 144 -0.85 12.52 11.33
CA VAL A 144 -0.55 11.18 11.83
C VAL A 144 0.95 10.89 11.70
N ARG A 145 1.54 10.24 12.71
CA ARG A 145 2.95 9.83 12.71
C ARG A 145 3.20 8.64 13.61
N ASP A 146 4.43 8.14 13.59
CA ASP A 146 4.94 7.04 14.43
C ASP A 146 4.07 5.77 14.28
N LEU A 147 3.69 5.45 13.04
CA LEU A 147 2.76 4.36 12.76
C LEU A 147 3.41 3.00 13.00
N GLN A 148 2.65 2.11 13.62
CA GLN A 148 2.96 0.70 13.82
C GLN A 148 1.84 -0.14 13.24
N VAL A 149 2.20 -1.17 12.48
CA VAL A 149 1.23 -2.04 11.79
C VAL A 149 1.35 -3.45 12.34
N SER A 150 0.22 -4.03 12.72
CA SER A 150 0.10 -5.44 13.06
C SER A 150 -1.05 -6.05 12.27
N LEU A 151 -0.80 -7.24 11.71
CA LEU A 151 -1.80 -8.00 10.97
C LEU A 151 -2.32 -9.12 11.87
N THR A 152 -3.63 -9.16 12.06
CA THR A 152 -4.31 -10.18 12.87
C THR A 152 -5.52 -10.72 12.10
N ARG A 153 -6.16 -11.77 12.61
CA ARG A 153 -7.39 -12.29 12.02
C ARG A 153 -8.48 -12.32 13.09
N ASP A 154 -9.68 -11.90 12.73
CA ASP A 154 -10.88 -12.07 13.55
C ASP A 154 -11.84 -13.10 12.89
N SER A 155 -13.05 -13.23 13.43
CA SER A 155 -14.08 -14.13 12.87
C SER A 155 -14.63 -13.68 11.52
N GLU A 156 -14.46 -12.40 11.13
CA GLU A 156 -15.02 -11.79 9.94
C GLU A 156 -13.99 -11.62 8.81
N GLY A 157 -12.68 -11.69 9.10
CA GLY A 157 -11.64 -11.68 8.09
C GLY A 157 -10.29 -11.10 8.55
N PRO A 158 -9.50 -10.59 7.58
CA PRO A 158 -8.29 -9.83 7.85
C PRO A 158 -8.57 -8.58 8.68
N LEU A 159 -7.91 -8.48 9.83
CA LEU A 159 -7.97 -7.30 10.68
C LEU A 159 -6.58 -6.67 10.76
N VAL A 160 -6.48 -5.39 10.40
CA VAL A 160 -5.25 -4.62 10.57
C VAL A 160 -5.40 -3.75 11.79
N GLU A 161 -4.51 -3.91 12.74
CA GLU A 161 -4.36 -2.97 13.83
C GLU A 161 -3.26 -1.96 13.47
N LEU A 162 -3.63 -0.69 13.50
CA LEU A 162 -2.74 0.46 13.28
C LEU A 162 -2.66 1.26 14.58
N ARG A 163 -1.45 1.48 15.08
CA ARG A 163 -1.18 2.34 16.24
C ARG A 163 -0.27 3.49 15.85
N GLY A 164 -0.36 4.61 16.55
CA GLY A 164 0.55 5.72 16.34
C GLY A 164 0.14 6.95 17.12
N LYS A 165 0.52 8.13 16.64
CA LYS A 165 0.10 9.41 17.20
C LYS A 165 -0.71 10.21 16.19
N ILE A 166 -1.80 10.80 16.64
CA ILE A 166 -2.64 11.73 15.87
C ILE A 166 -2.57 13.13 16.48
N ASN A 167 -2.63 14.17 15.65
CA ASN A 167 -2.60 15.56 16.09
C ASN A 167 -4.02 16.15 16.16
N VAL A 168 -4.55 16.26 17.37
CA VAL A 168 -5.85 16.87 17.71
C VAL A 168 -5.63 18.08 18.61
N VAL A 169 -4.88 19.08 18.12
CA VAL A 169 -4.28 20.21 18.86
C VAL A 169 -2.99 19.82 19.57
N VAL A 170 -2.96 18.65 20.19
CA VAL A 170 -1.75 18.02 20.73
C VAL A 170 -1.54 16.66 20.06
N TRP A 171 -0.33 16.11 20.16
CA TRP A 171 -0.03 14.77 19.67
C TRP A 171 -0.42 13.72 20.70
N VAL A 172 -1.30 12.81 20.32
CA VAL A 172 -1.95 11.88 21.24
C VAL A 172 -1.91 10.47 20.69
N PRO A 173 -1.76 9.44 21.53
CA PRO A 173 -1.75 8.07 21.05
C PRO A 173 -3.14 7.69 20.51
N PHE A 174 -3.16 6.98 19.40
CA PHE A 174 -4.35 6.35 18.87
C PHE A 174 -4.08 4.89 18.51
N ALA A 175 -5.16 4.11 18.49
CA ALA A 175 -5.18 2.76 17.95
C ALA A 175 -6.46 2.59 17.13
N MET A 176 -6.35 2.02 15.95
CA MET A 176 -7.51 1.65 15.13
C MET A 176 -7.40 0.21 14.65
N TRP A 177 -8.56 -0.41 14.52
CA TRP A 177 -8.72 -1.73 13.93
C TRP A 177 -9.51 -1.57 12.65
N THR A 178 -8.99 -2.11 11.57
CA THR A 178 -9.58 -1.94 10.25
C THR A 178 -9.76 -3.28 9.57
N LYS A 179 -10.89 -3.41 8.85
CA LYS A 179 -11.17 -4.53 7.98
C LYS A 179 -10.68 -4.20 6.59
N LEU A 180 -10.04 -5.17 5.95
CA LEU A 180 -9.57 -5.04 4.58
C LEU A 180 -10.47 -5.82 3.64
N SER A 181 -10.86 -5.18 2.54
CA SER A 181 -11.64 -5.82 1.47
C SER A 181 -11.16 -5.35 0.09
N ILE A 182 -11.53 -6.10 -0.94
CA ILE A 182 -11.33 -5.69 -2.34
C ILE A 182 -12.68 -5.24 -2.87
N ASP A 183 -12.76 -4.00 -3.34
CA ASP A 183 -13.85 -3.59 -4.20
C ASP A 183 -13.52 -4.04 -5.63
N HIS A 184 -14.15 -5.13 -6.06
CA HIS A 184 -13.93 -5.71 -7.39
C HIS A 184 -14.49 -4.85 -8.53
N ALA A 185 -15.47 -3.98 -8.28
CA ALA A 185 -16.03 -3.12 -9.32
C ALA A 185 -15.04 -2.02 -9.70
N THR A 186 -14.33 -1.48 -8.71
CA THR A 186 -13.35 -0.41 -8.90
C THR A 186 -11.90 -0.90 -8.91
N ASN A 187 -11.68 -2.17 -8.57
CA ASN A 187 -10.38 -2.80 -8.38
C ASN A 187 -9.50 -2.03 -7.37
N THR A 188 -10.10 -1.68 -6.22
CA THR A 188 -9.45 -0.93 -5.15
C THR A 188 -9.38 -1.76 -3.87
N LEU A 189 -8.31 -1.59 -3.11
CA LEU A 189 -8.22 -2.12 -1.75
C LEU A 189 -8.92 -1.13 -0.83
N VAL A 190 -9.95 -1.59 -0.12
CA VAL A 190 -10.75 -0.79 0.79
C VAL A 190 -10.36 -1.16 2.22
N ILE A 191 -10.06 -0.13 3.00
CA ILE A 191 -9.74 -0.22 4.43
C ILE A 191 -10.89 0.46 5.18
N ASP A 192 -11.75 -0.35 5.79
CA ASP A 192 -12.87 0.11 6.60
C ASP A 192 -12.46 0.16 8.07
N VAL A 193 -12.60 1.31 8.72
CA VAL A 193 -12.29 1.44 10.16
C VAL A 193 -13.44 0.86 10.97
N ASP A 194 -13.15 -0.23 11.68
CA ASP A 194 -14.11 -0.96 12.52
C ASP A 194 -14.15 -0.38 13.94
N HIS A 195 -12.98 -0.14 14.53
CA HIS A 195 -12.83 0.45 15.86
C HIS A 195 -11.74 1.51 15.91
N LEU A 196 -11.96 2.57 16.69
CA LEU A 196 -10.98 3.62 16.94
C LEU A 196 -10.91 3.93 18.44
N LYS A 197 -9.69 4.05 18.95
CA LYS A 197 -9.38 4.58 20.29
C LYS A 197 -8.42 5.75 20.17
N VAL A 198 -8.70 6.81 20.92
CA VAL A 198 -7.83 7.98 21.06
C VAL A 198 -7.63 8.24 22.55
N PHE A 199 -6.39 8.39 23.01
CA PHE A 199 -6.05 8.42 24.44
C PHE A 199 -6.58 7.20 25.23
N GLY A 200 -6.75 6.06 24.57
CA GLY A 200 -7.33 4.86 25.19
C GLY A 200 -8.85 4.88 25.35
N PHE A 201 -9.53 6.00 25.05
CA PHE A 201 -10.98 6.10 25.09
C PHE A 201 -11.59 5.66 23.75
N PRO A 202 -12.69 4.89 23.76
CA PRO A 202 -13.43 4.55 22.55
C PRO A 202 -13.89 5.81 21.81
N ALA A 203 -13.42 5.96 20.58
CA ALA A 203 -13.74 7.07 19.69
C ALA A 203 -14.49 6.60 18.44
N THR A 204 -14.84 5.32 18.32
CA THR A 204 -15.58 4.75 17.18
C THR A 204 -16.89 5.47 16.89
N ARG A 205 -17.59 5.95 17.92
CA ARG A 205 -18.82 6.75 17.72
C ARG A 205 -18.53 8.07 17.02
N LEU A 206 -17.36 8.69 17.27
CA LEU A 206 -16.93 9.93 16.63
C LEU A 206 -16.78 9.79 15.11
N LEU A 207 -16.39 8.60 14.60
CA LEU A 207 -16.35 8.34 13.16
C LEU A 207 -17.73 8.42 12.49
N HIS A 208 -18.81 8.18 13.23
CA HIS A 208 -20.19 8.27 12.71
C HIS A 208 -20.77 9.68 12.85
N PHE A 209 -20.14 10.56 13.62
CA PHE A 209 -20.44 11.98 13.64
C PHE A 209 -19.74 12.63 12.45
N LYS A 210 -20.52 13.14 11.49
CA LYS A 210 -20.03 13.73 10.23
C LYS A 210 -18.84 14.69 10.33
N PRO A 211 -18.67 15.53 11.36
CA PRO A 211 -17.47 16.38 11.44
C PRO A 211 -16.19 15.66 11.88
N MET A 212 -16.27 14.45 12.42
CA MET A 212 -15.13 13.63 12.86
C MET A 212 -15.03 12.31 12.07
N ASN A 213 -15.53 12.29 10.83
CA ASN A 213 -15.28 11.19 9.91
C ASN A 213 -13.76 11.05 9.65
N LEU A 214 -13.37 9.89 9.15
CA LEU A 214 -11.94 9.58 8.95
C LEU A 214 -11.25 10.59 8.03
N GLU A 215 -11.98 11.08 7.02
CA GLU A 215 -11.52 12.08 6.05
C GLU A 215 -11.06 13.40 6.69
N ASN A 216 -11.74 13.85 7.74
CA ASN A 216 -11.36 15.04 8.50
C ASN A 216 -10.22 14.77 9.49
N LEU A 217 -10.12 13.55 10.02
CA LEU A 217 -9.07 13.16 10.96
C LEU A 217 -7.73 12.86 10.28
N MET A 218 -7.79 12.35 9.05
CA MET A 218 -6.64 11.96 8.23
C MET A 218 -6.79 12.57 6.84
N SER A 219 -6.61 13.89 6.75
CA SER A 219 -6.56 14.57 5.45
C SER A 219 -5.30 14.16 4.71
N LEU A 220 -5.44 13.21 3.80
CA LEU A 220 -4.36 12.78 2.91
C LEU A 220 -4.21 13.80 1.77
N PRO A 221 -2.97 14.13 1.35
CA PRO A 221 -2.77 14.95 0.17
C PRO A 221 -3.42 14.25 -1.02
N PRO A 222 -4.13 14.98 -1.91
CA PRO A 222 -4.74 14.38 -3.09
C PRO A 222 -3.66 13.71 -3.92
N ASN A 223 -3.62 12.38 -3.93
CA ASN A 223 -2.76 11.61 -4.80
C ASN A 223 -3.62 10.57 -5.54
N LYS A 224 -3.15 10.12 -6.70
CA LYS A 224 -3.94 9.26 -7.60
C LYS A 224 -4.09 7.82 -7.10
N SER A 225 -3.48 7.48 -5.97
CA SER A 225 -3.22 6.11 -5.52
C SER A 225 -3.77 5.81 -4.13
N LEU A 226 -4.22 6.84 -3.42
CA LEU A 226 -4.74 6.77 -2.08
C LEU A 226 -5.77 7.89 -1.86
N MET A 227 -6.90 7.52 -1.29
CA MET A 227 -7.99 8.45 -1.00
C MET A 227 -8.68 8.07 0.32
N VAL A 228 -9.14 9.06 1.06
CA VAL A 228 -10.13 8.85 2.13
C VAL A 228 -11.48 9.37 1.63
N HIS A 229 -12.52 8.57 1.79
CA HIS A 229 -13.89 8.97 1.47
C HIS A 229 -14.81 8.50 2.61
N GLY A 230 -15.36 9.45 3.36
CA GLY A 230 -16.13 9.15 4.58
C GLY A 230 -15.27 8.44 5.63
N ASN A 231 -15.53 7.15 5.86
CA ASN A 231 -14.81 6.31 6.82
C ASN A 231 -13.97 5.20 6.17
N ARG A 232 -13.78 5.28 4.85
CA ARG A 232 -13.03 4.31 4.06
C ARG A 232 -11.74 4.92 3.57
N ILE A 233 -10.65 4.16 3.67
CA ILE A 233 -9.43 4.47 2.94
C ILE A 233 -9.41 3.57 1.71
N MET A 234 -9.36 4.16 0.52
CA MET A 234 -9.29 3.46 -0.75
C MET A 234 -7.87 3.56 -1.29
N VAL A 235 -7.27 2.41 -1.62
CA VAL A 235 -5.88 2.32 -2.06
C VAL A 235 -5.82 1.62 -3.41
N LYS A 236 -5.00 2.16 -4.31
CA LYS A 236 -4.43 1.45 -5.47
C LYS A 236 -3.02 1.03 -5.08
N PRO A 237 -2.79 -0.21 -4.62
CA PRO A 237 -1.58 -0.59 -3.89
C PRO A 237 -0.28 -0.26 -4.65
N PHE A 238 -0.26 -0.51 -5.96
CA PHE A 238 0.94 -0.27 -6.76
C PHE A 238 1.09 1.15 -7.30
N GLY A 239 0.06 1.99 -7.19
CA GLY A 239 0.17 3.40 -7.57
C GLY A 239 1.06 4.20 -6.61
N LEU A 240 1.46 3.62 -5.48
CA LEU A 240 2.39 4.21 -4.51
C LEU A 240 3.86 3.86 -4.81
N PHE A 241 4.11 2.91 -5.69
CA PHE A 241 5.45 2.49 -6.05
C PHE A 241 6.00 3.39 -7.17
N PRO A 242 7.32 3.65 -7.20
CA PRO A 242 7.93 4.35 -8.32
C PRO A 242 7.79 3.52 -9.62
N PRO A 243 8.01 4.14 -10.78
CA PRO A 243 8.05 3.46 -12.07
C PRO A 243 8.89 2.16 -12.05
N PRO A 244 8.55 1.15 -12.87
CA PRO A 244 7.49 1.15 -13.89
C PRO A 244 6.09 1.04 -13.28
N ARG A 245 5.08 1.61 -13.95
CA ARG A 245 3.69 1.49 -13.50
C ARG A 245 3.27 0.02 -13.48
N ILE A 246 2.57 -0.39 -12.42
CA ILE A 246 2.02 -1.73 -12.30
C ILE A 246 0.50 -1.66 -12.34
N ASP A 247 -0.09 -2.46 -13.23
CA ASP A 247 -1.52 -2.68 -13.34
C ASP A 247 -1.84 -4.14 -13.00
N GLY A 248 -3.02 -4.42 -12.47
CA GLY A 248 -3.46 -5.80 -12.21
C GLY A 248 -4.85 -5.85 -11.61
N THR A 249 -5.58 -6.93 -11.84
CA THR A 249 -6.92 -7.14 -11.26
C THR A 249 -6.81 -7.98 -10.01
N MET A 250 -7.09 -7.40 -8.84
CA MET A 250 -7.10 -8.11 -7.57
C MET A 250 -8.26 -9.11 -7.52
N SER A 251 -7.95 -10.37 -7.24
CA SER A 251 -8.94 -11.44 -7.15
C SER A 251 -9.17 -11.91 -5.71
N LYS A 252 -8.15 -11.84 -4.85
CA LYS A 252 -8.27 -12.31 -3.47
C LYS A 252 -7.32 -11.57 -2.55
N LEU A 253 -7.80 -11.40 -1.32
CA LEU A 253 -7.06 -10.89 -0.19
C LEU A 253 -7.06 -11.94 0.91
N SER A 254 -5.92 -12.19 1.53
CA SER A 254 -5.82 -13.06 2.70
C SER A 254 -4.65 -12.68 3.61
N LEU A 255 -4.65 -13.22 4.83
CA LEU A 255 -3.54 -13.11 5.76
C LEU A 255 -2.94 -14.49 6.01
N ASN A 256 -1.61 -14.54 6.04
CA ASN A 256 -0.84 -15.68 6.51
C ASN A 256 0.16 -15.20 7.57
N GLY A 257 -0.17 -15.41 8.86
CA GLY A 257 0.61 -14.84 9.96
C GLY A 257 0.63 -13.31 9.89
N ASP A 258 1.83 -12.73 9.92
CA ASP A 258 2.05 -11.28 9.82
C ASP A 258 2.20 -10.77 8.37
N VAL A 259 1.78 -11.57 7.39
CA VAL A 259 1.92 -11.27 5.96
C VAL A 259 0.56 -11.07 5.31
N LEU A 260 0.40 -9.92 4.66
CA LEU A 260 -0.70 -9.64 3.74
C LEU A 260 -0.43 -10.32 2.40
N GLN A 261 -1.35 -11.19 1.97
CA GLN A 261 -1.29 -11.84 0.67
C GLN A 261 -2.37 -11.28 -0.26
N LEU A 262 -1.93 -10.69 -1.37
CA LEU A 262 -2.77 -10.22 -2.48
C LEU A 262 -2.60 -11.16 -3.67
N GLU A 263 -3.72 -11.64 -4.20
CA GLU A 263 -3.75 -12.46 -5.41
C GLU A 263 -4.35 -11.66 -6.56
N PHE A 264 -3.80 -11.85 -7.75
CA PHE A 264 -4.22 -11.18 -8.98
C PHE A 264 -4.68 -12.20 -10.02
N SER A 265 -5.76 -11.86 -10.73
CA SER A 265 -6.28 -12.67 -11.82
C SER A 265 -5.61 -12.36 -13.15
N GLY A 266 -5.46 -13.38 -13.99
CA GLY A 266 -4.97 -13.28 -15.35
C GLY A 266 -4.49 -14.64 -15.88
N PRO A 267 -4.06 -14.71 -17.14
CA PRO A 267 -3.46 -15.91 -17.69
C PRO A 267 -2.15 -16.27 -16.94
N PRO A 268 -1.89 -17.55 -16.66
CA PRO A 268 -0.60 -17.96 -16.12
C PRO A 268 0.50 -17.78 -17.18
N ILE A 269 1.73 -17.59 -16.72
CA ILE A 269 2.92 -17.72 -17.56
C ILE A 269 3.61 -19.03 -17.15
N PRO A 270 3.86 -19.96 -18.11
CA PRO A 270 4.52 -21.23 -17.81
C PRO A 270 5.88 -21.03 -17.14
N ALA A 271 6.23 -21.96 -16.24
CA ALA A 271 7.57 -22.06 -15.71
C ALA A 271 8.58 -22.40 -16.84
N PRO A 272 9.85 -21.96 -16.72
CA PRO A 272 10.90 -22.44 -17.58
C PRO A 272 11.16 -23.93 -17.32
N GLU A 273 11.68 -24.64 -18.31
CA GLU A 273 12.24 -25.98 -18.14
C GLU A 273 13.61 -25.89 -17.46
N ALA A 274 13.61 -25.64 -16.16
CA ALA A 274 14.83 -25.49 -15.35
C ALA A 274 14.61 -25.97 -13.91
N ASP A 275 15.63 -26.62 -13.34
CA ASP A 275 15.66 -27.01 -11.92
C ASP A 275 16.18 -25.84 -11.06
N ALA A 276 15.45 -24.73 -11.08
CA ALA A 276 15.75 -23.54 -10.29
C ALA A 276 14.55 -23.18 -9.42
N LYS A 277 14.81 -22.88 -8.14
CA LYS A 277 13.80 -22.48 -7.15
C LYS A 277 13.58 -20.98 -7.14
N ASN A 278 14.64 -20.21 -7.35
CA ASN A 278 14.60 -18.75 -7.37
C ASN A 278 15.06 -18.24 -8.73
N TYR A 279 14.16 -17.59 -9.47
CA TYR A 279 14.46 -17.13 -10.81
C TYR A 279 13.55 -16.00 -11.29
N VAL A 280 14.05 -15.29 -12.29
CA VAL A 280 13.30 -14.38 -13.16
C VAL A 280 13.38 -14.93 -14.58
N PHE A 281 12.24 -15.27 -15.18
CA PHE A 281 12.18 -15.81 -16.53
C PHE A 281 11.44 -14.86 -17.46
N LEU A 282 12.09 -14.42 -18.52
CA LEU A 282 11.54 -13.54 -19.55
C LEU A 282 11.35 -14.29 -20.86
N ARG A 283 10.16 -14.19 -21.47
CA ARG A 283 9.81 -14.91 -22.69
C ARG A 283 8.95 -14.08 -23.66
N GLY A 284 9.23 -14.23 -24.94
CA GLY A 284 8.49 -13.63 -26.05
C GLY A 284 8.69 -12.12 -26.19
N GLY A 285 8.26 -11.58 -27.32
CA GLY A 285 8.31 -10.14 -27.58
C GLY A 285 9.74 -9.59 -27.69
N ILE A 286 9.82 -8.29 -27.96
CA ILE A 286 11.10 -7.60 -28.16
C ILE A 286 11.50 -6.94 -26.83
N SER A 287 12.66 -7.30 -26.29
CA SER A 287 13.25 -6.67 -25.11
C SER A 287 14.56 -5.96 -25.45
N GLN A 288 14.88 -4.93 -24.69
CA GLN A 288 16.15 -4.24 -24.74
C GLN A 288 16.74 -4.09 -23.33
N PHE A 289 18.01 -4.45 -23.21
CA PHE A 289 18.85 -4.30 -22.01
C PHE A 289 20.19 -3.69 -22.42
N GLY A 290 20.49 -2.48 -21.92
CA GLY A 290 21.57 -1.64 -22.41
C GLY A 290 21.51 -1.49 -23.93
N HIS A 291 22.60 -1.90 -24.59
CA HIS A 291 22.72 -1.87 -26.06
C HIS A 291 22.27 -3.17 -26.75
N PHE A 292 21.82 -4.17 -25.98
CA PHE A 292 21.40 -5.46 -26.52
C PHE A 292 19.89 -5.50 -26.70
N ARG A 293 19.45 -5.91 -27.89
CA ARG A 293 18.04 -6.10 -28.22
C ARG A 293 17.78 -7.55 -28.61
N LEU A 294 16.84 -8.19 -27.93
CA LEU A 294 16.38 -9.53 -28.26
C LEU A 294 15.06 -9.40 -29.00
N LEU A 295 15.00 -9.94 -30.22
CA LEU A 295 13.79 -9.87 -31.07
C LEU A 295 12.72 -10.89 -30.66
N ASP A 296 13.14 -11.99 -30.04
CA ASP A 296 12.29 -12.95 -29.35
C ASP A 296 12.95 -13.25 -28.01
N THR A 297 12.47 -12.62 -26.95
CA THR A 297 13.09 -12.69 -25.63
C THR A 297 12.99 -14.13 -25.10
N ASN A 298 14.10 -14.70 -24.66
CA ASN A 298 14.11 -15.96 -23.92
C ASN A 298 15.32 -15.95 -22.98
N VAL A 299 15.12 -15.34 -21.82
CA VAL A 299 16.16 -15.09 -20.82
C VAL A 299 15.73 -15.72 -19.52
N LEU A 300 16.53 -16.65 -19.01
CA LEU A 300 16.37 -17.21 -17.68
C LEU A 300 17.46 -16.63 -16.78
N ILE A 301 17.07 -15.87 -15.77
CA ILE A 301 17.96 -15.35 -14.73
C ILE A 301 17.74 -16.21 -13.49
N VAL A 302 18.76 -16.94 -13.09
CA VAL A 302 18.76 -17.81 -11.91
C VAL A 302 19.63 -17.17 -10.84
N ASP A 303 19.13 -17.15 -9.62
CA ASP A 303 19.91 -16.73 -8.46
C ASP A 303 21.07 -17.72 -8.21
N ARG A 304 22.27 -17.20 -7.93
CA ARG A 304 23.38 -18.05 -7.50
C ARG A 304 23.13 -18.72 -6.15
N ASN A 305 22.36 -18.09 -5.27
CA ASN A 305 22.03 -18.61 -3.95
C ASN A 305 20.59 -19.13 -3.84
N GLN A 306 20.37 -20.39 -4.20
CA GLN A 306 19.05 -21.03 -4.18
C GLN A 306 18.44 -21.27 -2.77
N ARG A 307 19.03 -20.73 -1.70
CA ARG A 307 18.58 -20.96 -0.29
C ARG A 307 17.65 -19.88 0.25
N THR A 308 17.75 -18.65 -0.26
CA THR A 308 16.97 -17.48 0.16
C THR A 308 16.20 -16.92 -1.02
N PRO A 309 15.14 -16.13 -0.85
CA PRO A 309 14.51 -15.45 -1.99
C PRO A 309 15.54 -14.64 -2.77
N PHE A 310 15.44 -14.64 -4.10
CA PHE A 310 16.38 -13.92 -4.97
C PHE A 310 16.16 -12.41 -4.85
N ASP A 311 17.15 -11.66 -4.39
CA ASP A 311 17.10 -10.21 -4.29
C ASP A 311 17.33 -9.58 -5.68
N PHE A 312 16.24 -9.26 -6.38
CA PHE A 312 16.26 -8.74 -7.74
C PHE A 312 15.70 -7.32 -7.83
N SER A 313 16.36 -6.46 -8.58
CA SER A 313 15.93 -5.08 -8.81
C SER A 313 16.08 -4.72 -10.28
N ILE A 314 14.96 -4.42 -10.97
CA ILE A 314 15.04 -3.87 -12.34
C ILE A 314 15.76 -2.51 -12.33
N PRO A 315 15.47 -1.54 -11.45
CA PRO A 315 16.22 -0.28 -11.48
C PRO A 315 17.75 -0.41 -11.32
N ARG A 316 18.22 -1.51 -10.71
CA ARG A 316 19.64 -1.70 -10.36
C ARG A 316 20.30 -2.91 -11.02
N TYR A 317 19.61 -3.59 -11.94
CA TYR A 317 20.07 -4.86 -12.53
C TYR A 317 21.45 -4.70 -13.21
N ALA A 318 21.66 -3.58 -13.91
CA ALA A 318 22.87 -3.32 -14.67
C ALA A 318 24.16 -3.34 -13.82
N ALA A 319 24.07 -2.99 -12.53
CA ALA A 319 25.21 -3.01 -11.60
C ALA A 319 25.65 -4.45 -11.24
N VAL A 320 24.77 -5.42 -11.41
CA VAL A 320 24.99 -6.83 -11.05
C VAL A 320 25.38 -7.67 -12.29
N ILE A 321 25.05 -7.21 -13.50
CA ILE A 321 25.40 -7.89 -14.75
C ILE A 321 26.90 -8.22 -14.87
N PRO A 322 27.86 -7.29 -14.61
CA PRO A 322 29.29 -7.60 -14.69
C PRO A 322 29.77 -8.67 -13.70
N LYS A 323 28.98 -8.94 -12.66
CA LYS A 323 29.27 -9.96 -11.65
C LYS A 323 28.60 -11.30 -11.93
N SER A 324 27.81 -11.39 -13.01
CA SER A 324 26.99 -12.56 -13.34
C SER A 324 27.67 -13.47 -14.37
N ASP A 325 27.35 -14.75 -14.37
CA ASP A 325 27.77 -15.67 -15.44
C ASP A 325 26.68 -15.70 -16.51
N ILE A 326 27.05 -15.43 -17.76
CA ILE A 326 26.11 -15.37 -18.88
C ILE A 326 26.47 -16.46 -19.89
N GLU A 327 25.52 -17.36 -20.12
CA GLU A 327 25.64 -18.43 -21.12
C GLU A 327 24.58 -18.24 -22.20
N VAL A 328 24.99 -18.32 -23.46
CA VAL A 328 24.09 -18.33 -24.62
C VAL A 328 24.12 -19.75 -25.19
N HIS A 329 23.05 -20.52 -24.98
CA HIS A 329 23.04 -21.98 -25.26
C HIS A 329 22.77 -22.29 -26.72
N ASP A 330 21.79 -21.60 -27.26
CA ASP A 330 21.49 -21.47 -28.66
C ASP A 330 21.25 -19.98 -28.91
N THR A 331 21.32 -19.48 -30.14
CA THR A 331 21.16 -18.04 -30.43
C THR A 331 19.81 -17.43 -29.99
N LYS A 332 18.97 -18.22 -29.31
CA LYS A 332 17.64 -17.86 -28.83
C LYS A 332 17.58 -17.81 -27.31
N ARG A 333 18.32 -18.63 -26.55
CA ARG A 333 18.23 -18.73 -25.10
C ARG A 333 19.47 -18.18 -24.39
N VAL A 334 19.22 -17.26 -23.46
CA VAL A 334 20.24 -16.72 -22.54
C VAL A 334 19.96 -17.23 -21.12
N LEU A 335 20.96 -17.82 -20.48
CA LEU A 335 20.97 -18.14 -19.07
C LEU A 335 21.90 -17.16 -18.35
N VAL A 336 21.40 -16.50 -17.32
CA VAL A 336 22.17 -15.60 -16.46
C VAL A 336 22.18 -16.18 -15.05
N ARG A 337 23.34 -16.49 -14.50
CA ARG A 337 23.49 -16.80 -13.06
C ARG A 337 23.91 -15.54 -12.34
N MET A 338 22.97 -14.93 -11.63
CA MET A 338 23.09 -13.60 -11.05
C MET A 338 23.23 -13.73 -9.53
N PRO A 339 24.19 -13.04 -8.89
CA PRO A 339 24.20 -12.91 -7.43
C PRO A 339 23.07 -11.97 -6.97
N ASP A 340 22.72 -12.04 -5.70
CA ASP A 340 21.84 -11.06 -5.06
C ASP A 340 22.36 -9.63 -5.27
N PHE A 341 21.40 -8.69 -5.32
CA PHE A 341 21.66 -7.26 -5.44
C PHE A 341 22.46 -6.69 -4.27
#